data_AF-A0A428JBZ1-F1
#
_entry.id   AF-A0A428JBZ1-F1
#
_cell.length_a   1.000
_cell.length_b   1.000
_cell.length_c   1.000
_cell.angle_alpha   90.00
_cell.angle_beta   90.00
_cell.angle_gamma   90.00
#
_symmetry.space_group_name_H-M   'P 1'
#
loop_
_entity.id
_entity.type
_entity.pdbx_description
1 polymer ?
#
loop_
_entity_poly.entity_id
_entity_poly.type
_entity_poly.pdbx_seq_one_letter_code
_entity_poly.pdbx_strand_id
1 'polypeptide(L)'
;MMPRNSQYHVMSTADCGQIPKLPSTNTLGKPHLVSGFIHHKTERIADAQIQLTGSDIIVHSDLYGRYQINAPSNGILVVTTLSYNCKQVLVPEHDTLNIELMESM
;
A
#
# COMPACT_ATOMS: atom_id res chain seq x y z
N MET A 1 12.25 22.63 24.21
CA MET A 1 11.23 22.07 23.31
C MET A 1 11.94 21.13 22.36
N MET A 2 11.66 19.82 22.40
CA MET A 2 12.24 18.85 21.46
C MET A 2 11.17 18.44 20.44
N PRO A 3 11.53 18.20 19.16
CA PRO A 3 10.58 17.76 18.15
C PRO A 3 10.13 16.31 18.44
N ARG A 4 8.83 16.07 18.34
CA ARG A 4 8.25 14.72 18.38
C ARG A 4 8.75 13.95 17.16
N ASN A 5 9.50 12.89 17.43
CA ASN A 5 9.93 11.93 16.43
C ASN A 5 8.68 11.17 15.95
N SER A 6 8.11 11.57 14.81
CA SER A 6 7.10 10.76 14.12
C SER A 6 7.77 9.47 13.67
N GLN A 7 7.68 8.43 14.49
CA GLN A 7 7.90 7.06 14.04
C GLN A 7 6.75 6.75 13.07
N TYR A 8 7.01 6.96 11.79
CA TYR A 8 6.27 6.28 10.74
C TYR A 8 6.47 4.79 11.00
N HIS A 9 5.46 4.12 11.56
CA HIS A 9 5.43 2.68 11.60
C HIS A 9 5.46 2.22 10.14
N VAL A 10 6.64 1.80 9.68
CA VAL A 10 6.80 1.11 8.40
C VAL A 10 6.03 -0.20 8.57
N MET A 11 4.75 -0.18 8.18
CA MET A 11 3.94 -1.39 8.10
C MET A 11 4.65 -2.35 7.16
N SER A 12 4.73 -3.63 7.53
CA SER A 12 5.52 -4.64 6.83
C SER A 12 5.28 -4.59 5.33
N THR A 13 6.25 -4.06 4.57
CA THR A 13 6.26 -4.06 3.11
C THR A 13 7.11 -5.21 2.63
N ALA A 14 6.65 -5.92 1.60
CA ALA A 14 7.40 -7.01 0.99
C ALA A 14 7.28 -6.93 -0.54
N ASP A 15 8.33 -7.33 -1.26
CA ASP A 15 8.22 -7.53 -2.71
C ASP A 15 7.29 -8.73 -2.99
N CYS A 16 6.66 -8.81 -4.16
CA CYS A 16 5.66 -9.85 -4.44
C CYS A 16 6.16 -11.31 -4.46
N GLY A 17 7.42 -11.58 -4.13
CA GLY A 17 7.97 -12.91 -3.85
C GLY A 17 8.27 -13.17 -2.36
N GLN A 18 8.08 -12.18 -1.49
CA GLN A 18 8.29 -12.27 -0.05
C GLN A 18 6.92 -12.22 0.65
N ILE A 19 6.66 -13.17 1.54
CA ILE A 19 5.43 -13.18 2.34
C ILE A 19 5.50 -11.98 3.30
N PRO A 20 4.57 -11.01 3.24
CA PRO A 20 4.51 -9.94 4.23
C PRO A 20 4.44 -10.58 5.62
N LYS A 21 5.23 -10.08 6.57
CA LYS A 21 5.12 -10.50 7.97
C LYS A 21 3.75 -10.03 8.48
N LEU A 22 2.76 -10.90 8.34
CA LEU A 22 1.43 -10.70 8.88
C LEU A 22 1.53 -10.65 10.42
N PRO A 23 0.85 -9.70 11.09
CA PRO A 23 0.67 -9.79 12.53
C PRO A 23 -0.04 -11.11 12.87
N SER A 24 0.40 -11.81 13.93
CA SER A 24 -0.06 -13.16 14.31
C SER A 24 -1.54 -13.27 14.72
N THR A 25 -2.32 -12.19 14.58
CA THR A 25 -3.77 -12.17 14.73
C THR A 25 -4.41 -12.30 13.35
N ASN A 26 -4.81 -13.52 12.99
CA ASN A 26 -5.30 -13.94 11.67
C ASN A 26 -6.72 -13.41 11.33
N THR A 27 -7.07 -12.20 11.78
CA THR A 27 -8.41 -11.64 11.61
C THR A 27 -8.34 -10.35 10.80
N LEU A 28 -8.94 -10.37 9.61
CA LEU A 28 -9.22 -9.17 8.84
C LEU A 28 -10.09 -8.24 9.69
N GLY A 29 -9.68 -6.98 9.82
CA GLY A 29 -10.44 -5.99 10.56
C GLY A 29 -11.58 -5.39 9.72
N LYS A 30 -12.15 -4.30 10.23
CA LYS A 30 -13.31 -3.66 9.60
C LYS A 30 -12.92 -3.03 8.25
N PRO A 31 -13.72 -3.23 7.18
CA PRO A 31 -13.58 -2.48 5.93
C PRO A 31 -13.70 -0.98 6.17
N HIS A 32 -12.75 -0.23 5.62
CA HIS A 32 -12.77 1.23 5.61
C HIS A 32 -12.12 1.76 4.33
N LEU A 33 -12.32 3.05 4.07
CA LEU A 33 -11.84 3.71 2.88
C LEU A 33 -10.39 4.13 3.10
N VAL A 34 -9.47 3.52 2.37
CA VAL A 34 -8.04 3.82 2.40
C VAL A 34 -7.71 4.67 1.19
N SER A 35 -6.96 5.74 1.40
CA SER A 35 -6.53 6.65 0.35
C SER A 35 -5.07 7.05 0.50
N GLY A 36 -4.47 7.48 -0.59
CA GLY A 36 -3.12 8.01 -0.56
C GLY A 36 -2.55 8.16 -1.95
N PHE A 37 -1.23 8.09 -2.06
CA PHE A 37 -0.56 8.18 -3.35
C PHE A 37 0.54 7.13 -3.50
N ILE A 38 0.85 6.84 -4.77
CA ILE A 38 1.93 5.96 -5.20
C ILE A 38 3.05 6.83 -5.77
N HIS A 39 4.27 6.57 -5.34
CA HIS A 39 5.43 7.35 -5.77
C HIS A 39 6.71 6.51 -5.85
N HIS A 40 7.71 7.02 -6.55
CA HIS A 40 9.10 6.56 -6.47
C HIS A 40 9.97 7.79 -6.24
N LYS A 41 10.71 7.82 -5.12
CA LYS A 41 11.41 9.03 -4.68
C LYS A 41 10.42 10.21 -4.66
N THR A 42 10.64 11.21 -5.51
CA THR A 42 9.81 12.42 -5.65
C THR A 42 8.76 12.34 -6.75
N GLU A 43 8.78 11.31 -7.59
CA GLU A 43 7.91 11.16 -8.75
C GLU A 43 6.59 10.46 -8.40
N ARG A 44 5.47 10.98 -8.91
CA ARG A 44 4.16 10.34 -8.77
C ARG A 44 3.98 9.29 -9.86
N ILE A 45 3.52 8.11 -9.46
CA ILE A 45 3.32 7.00 -10.39
C ILE A 45 1.85 6.95 -10.76
N ALA A 46 1.54 7.25 -12.02
CA ALA A 46 0.20 7.13 -12.56
C ALA A 46 -0.10 5.69 -12.99
N ASP A 47 -1.39 5.36 -13.05
CA ASP A 47 -1.91 4.08 -13.56
C ASP A 47 -1.30 2.81 -12.93
N ALA A 48 -0.81 2.91 -11.69
CA ALA A 48 -0.47 1.72 -10.92
C ALA A 48 -1.75 1.03 -10.47
N GLN A 49 -1.81 -0.28 -10.71
CA GLN A 49 -2.89 -1.15 -10.27
C GLN A 49 -2.71 -1.47 -8.79
N ILE A 50 -3.79 -1.36 -8.01
CA ILE A 50 -3.86 -1.71 -6.60
C ILE A 50 -4.98 -2.74 -6.44
N GLN A 51 -4.63 -3.94 -6.00
CA GLN A 51 -5.57 -5.03 -5.77
C GLN A 51 -5.53 -5.48 -4.32
N LEU A 52 -6.70 -5.74 -3.72
CA LEU A 52 -6.79 -6.40 -2.42
C LEU A 52 -6.64 -7.91 -2.60
N THR A 53 -5.68 -8.53 -1.92
CA THR A 53 -5.45 -9.99 -1.97
C THR A 53 -6.70 -10.76 -1.54
N GLY A 54 -7.09 -11.76 -2.32
CA GLY A 54 -8.29 -12.57 -2.07
C GLY A 54 -9.60 -11.86 -2.42
N SER A 55 -9.53 -10.74 -3.14
CA SER A 55 -10.68 -9.97 -3.62
C SER A 55 -10.53 -9.62 -5.10
N ASP A 56 -11.66 -9.43 -5.77
CA ASP A 56 -11.74 -8.89 -7.14
C ASP A 56 -11.74 -7.35 -7.15
N ILE A 57 -11.61 -6.70 -5.99
CA ILE A 57 -11.51 -5.25 -5.90
C ILE A 57 -10.15 -4.80 -6.43
N ILE A 58 -10.19 -4.06 -7.54
CA ILE A 58 -9.03 -3.46 -8.21
C ILE A 58 -9.31 -1.98 -8.41
N VAL A 59 -8.33 -1.14 -8.10
CA VAL A 59 -8.35 0.30 -8.42
C VAL A 59 -7.04 0.69 -9.09
N HIS A 60 -7.04 1.83 -9.77
CA HIS A 60 -5.86 2.39 -10.42
C HIS A 60 -5.55 3.76 -9.83
N SER A 61 -4.27 4.10 -9.72
CA SER A 61 -3.87 5.45 -9.35
C SER A 61 -4.09 6.44 -10.50
N ASP A 62 -4.52 7.66 -10.18
CA ASP A 62 -4.72 8.72 -11.17
C ASP A 62 -3.41 9.32 -11.72
N LEU A 63 -3.50 10.33 -12.58
CA LEU A 63 -2.34 11.03 -13.17
C LEU A 63 -1.42 11.72 -12.13
N TYR A 64 -1.89 11.89 -10.90
CA TYR A 64 -1.13 12.45 -9.78
C TYR A 64 -0.67 11.36 -8.79
N GLY A 65 -0.82 10.09 -9.19
CA GLY A 65 -0.53 8.91 -8.41
C GLY A 65 -1.48 8.67 -7.24
N ARG A 66 -2.62 9.36 -7.17
CA ARG A 66 -3.57 9.22 -6.05
C ARG A 66 -4.47 8.02 -6.26
N TYR A 67 -4.81 7.32 -5.18
CA TYR A 67 -5.73 6.20 -5.22
C TYR A 67 -6.67 6.20 -4.01
N GLN A 68 -7.76 5.44 -4.13
CA GLN A 68 -8.70 5.19 -3.05
C GLN A 68 -9.32 3.80 -3.21
N ILE A 69 -9.37 3.01 -2.14
CA ILE A 69 -9.89 1.65 -2.14
C ILE A 69 -10.61 1.34 -0.82
N ASN A 70 -11.73 0.61 -0.88
CA ASN A 70 -12.37 0.07 0.31
C ASN A 70 -11.73 -1.26 0.66
N ALA A 71 -11.03 -1.32 1.80
CA ALA A 71 -10.29 -2.50 2.22
C ALA A 71 -10.41 -2.74 3.74
N PRO A 72 -10.44 -3.99 4.20
CA PRO A 72 -10.33 -4.32 5.62
C PRO A 72 -8.94 -3.99 6.15
N SER A 73 -8.86 -3.49 7.39
CA SER A 73 -7.57 -3.39 8.08
C SER A 73 -6.91 -4.77 8.20
N ASN A 74 -5.58 -4.81 8.17
CA ASN A 74 -4.77 -6.02 8.05
C ASN A 74 -4.94 -6.81 6.73
N GLY A 75 -5.73 -6.30 5.78
CA GLY A 75 -5.71 -6.79 4.40
C GLY A 75 -4.35 -6.55 3.74
N ILE A 76 -4.05 -7.29 2.68
CA ILE A 76 -2.83 -7.07 1.88
C ILE A 76 -3.24 -6.43 0.56
N LEU A 77 -2.70 -5.26 0.26
CA LEU A 77 -2.74 -4.65 -1.07
C LEU A 77 -1.53 -5.11 -1.86
N VAL A 78 -1.76 -5.54 -3.10
CA VAL A 78 -0.75 -5.81 -4.10
C VAL A 78 -0.76 -4.66 -5.10
N VAL A 79 0.40 -4.02 -5.27
CA VAL A 79 0.59 -2.91 -6.19
C VAL A 79 1.48 -3.35 -7.34
N THR A 80 0.99 -3.20 -8.56
CA THR A 80 1.66 -3.57 -9.80
C THR A 80 1.60 -2.44 -10.81
N THR A 81 2.69 -2.22 -11.53
CA THR A 81 2.76 -1.27 -12.63
C THR A 81 3.95 -1.61 -13.54
N LEU A 82 3.98 -1.04 -14.73
CA LEU A 82 5.10 -1.22 -15.66
C LEU A 82 6.37 -0.57 -15.11
N SER A 83 7.52 -1.21 -15.31
CA SER A 83 8.85 -0.69 -14.91
C SER A 83 9.14 -0.61 -13.40
N TYR A 84 8.23 -1.06 -12.53
CA TYR A 84 8.46 -1.13 -11.08
C TYR A 84 8.28 -2.55 -10.54
N ASN A 85 8.99 -2.85 -9.44
CA ASN A 85 8.80 -4.08 -8.70
C ASN A 85 7.41 -4.10 -8.07
N CYS A 86 6.76 -5.25 -8.19
CA CYS A 86 5.49 -5.51 -7.51
C CYS A 86 5.69 -5.44 -5.99
N LYS A 87 4.78 -4.76 -5.30
CA LYS A 87 4.86 -4.52 -3.86
C LYS A 87 3.60 -4.98 -3.13
N GLN A 88 3.77 -5.67 -2.01
CA GLN A 88 2.72 -6.01 -1.07
C GLN A 88 2.78 -5.12 0.16
N VAL A 89 1.63 -4.57 0.56
CA VAL A 89 1.50 -3.62 1.66
C VAL A 89 0.31 -3.99 2.53
N LEU A 90 0.50 -4.00 3.85
CA LEU A 90 -0.60 -4.18 4.79
C LEU A 90 -1.47 -2.92 4.87
N VAL A 91 -2.79 -3.13 4.89
CA VAL A 91 -3.76 -2.07 5.09
C VAL A 91 -3.73 -1.64 6.56
N PRO A 92 -3.44 -0.35 6.86
CA PRO A 92 -3.48 0.19 8.22
C PRO A 92 -4.88 0.14 8.84
N GLU A 93 -4.98 0.46 10.13
CA GLU A 93 -6.26 0.77 10.78
C GLU A 93 -6.76 2.20 10.53
N HIS A 94 -5.97 3.01 9.80
CA HIS A 94 -6.23 4.41 9.52
C HIS A 94 -6.45 4.64 8.02
N ASP A 95 -7.12 5.74 7.68
CA ASP A 95 -7.61 5.98 6.31
C ASP A 95 -6.54 6.40 5.29
N THR A 96 -5.27 6.54 5.69
CA THR A 96 -4.19 7.04 4.82
C THR A 96 -3.04 6.04 4.68
N LEU A 97 -2.66 5.74 3.44
CA LEU A 97 -1.55 4.87 3.09
C LEU A 97 -0.81 5.40 1.86
N ASN A 98 0.46 5.77 2.01
CA ASN A 98 1.32 6.14 0.88
C ASN A 98 2.23 4.97 0.53
N ILE A 99 2.39 4.71 -0.77
CA ILE A 99 3.11 3.53 -1.25
C ILE A 99 4.30 3.98 -2.11
N GLU A 100 5.50 3.68 -1.65
CA GLU A 100 6.72 3.87 -2.44
C GLU A 100 7.03 2.60 -3.26
N LEU A 101 7.21 2.72 -4.57
CA LEU A 101 7.66 1.62 -5.45
C LEU A 101 9.12 1.79 -5.85
N MET A 102 9.81 0.68 -6.03
CA MET A 102 11.18 0.62 -6.53
C MET A 102 11.19 0.17 -7.99
N GLU A 103 12.04 0.74 -8.82
CA GLU A 103 12.19 0.35 -10.23
C GLU A 103 12.57 -1.14 -10.35
N SER A 104 11.99 -1.82 -11.34
CA SER A 104 12.42 -3.15 -11.74
C SER A 104 13.71 -3.00 -12.55
N MET A 105 14.81 -3.56 -12.05
CA MET A 105 16.07 -3.63 -12.81
C MET A 105 15.95 -4.61 -13.99
#